data_AF-A0A959R4Y2-F1
#
_entry.id   AF-A0A959R4Y2-F1
#
_cell.length_a   1.000
_cell.length_b   1.000
_cell.length_c   1.000
_cell.angle_alpha   90.00
_cell.angle_beta   90.00
_cell.angle_gamma   90.00
#
_symmetry.space_group_name_H-M   'P 1'
#
loop_
_entity.id
_entity.type
_entity.pdbx_description
1 polymer ?
#
loop_
_entity_poly.entity_id
_entity_poly.type
_entity_poly.pdbx_seq_one_letter_code
_entity_poly.pdbx_strand_id
1 'polypeptide(L)'
;MVRSLVSLTLISLSLFWFASCCPEDPFVPTKPPIQTDSNKLAFLRFVITDQDIGQAKILIKSEEIFTQPLGFFEYPEDIYEAQFWPVDTGSSELAFVLPNGSTIATTTVDLAAGTYHTAYLFKQESEYKILVTSDAPTSKPGSANVRYRIVNLAVGAPTVDVSFASDPPVVQDLAYGDTSEILTRKAGIVSGGMTVKETSTGKTIFQVSSILLSGDAVITLVLSGKLRPLGDEKMIFLGMLQDSRYDPQTELYGGLPLAFELLALRFINLINSGNATLDLTLYDEQFGGGFIDNFRRNFPNQLGATINVAPVGSPPDQSLKGYFFLSTFLYTELPYRVEVTNQADPGGTGAQVVFVPRVEFPIASNNRYTVAAYGPFVEGQAKAVTIFDRVPAPPPGSAGLRFFHGDFGTNISKKLRVRVSGATSPEMSYGESPDPIAQSFTATAGSNLTLSLLDETGATVHTESGVTLKGGTTYTIFLSRGVDGSALLLTPVSEEVIPE
;
A
#
# COMPACT_ATOMS: atom_id res chain seq x y z
N MET A 1 -17.35 33.64 -43.13
CA MET A 1 -17.74 33.46 -41.71
C MET A 1 -17.38 32.01 -41.38
N VAL A 2 -16.27 31.67 -40.73
CA VAL A 2 -15.72 32.11 -39.42
C VAL A 2 -16.48 31.46 -38.25
N ARG A 3 -15.92 30.31 -37.83
CA ARG A 3 -15.82 29.71 -36.47
C ARG A 3 -16.87 30.07 -35.40
N SER A 4 -17.42 29.04 -34.75
CA SER A 4 -17.20 28.89 -33.31
C SER A 4 -17.07 27.42 -32.89
N LEU A 5 -16.36 27.22 -31.79
CA LEU A 5 -15.71 26.01 -31.28
C LEU A 5 -16.66 24.84 -30.96
N VAL A 6 -16.22 23.62 -31.31
CA VAL A 6 -16.44 22.45 -30.45
C VAL A 6 -15.37 22.48 -29.36
N SER A 7 -15.76 22.45 -28.09
CA SER A 7 -14.79 22.41 -26.99
C SER A 7 -14.34 20.97 -26.75
N LEU A 8 -13.10 20.66 -27.13
CA LEU A 8 -12.51 19.33 -26.97
C LEU A 8 -11.64 19.31 -25.70
N THR A 9 -12.23 18.90 -24.58
CA THR A 9 -11.53 18.81 -23.29
C THR A 9 -10.53 17.65 -23.30
N LEU A 10 -9.27 17.93 -23.65
CA LEU A 10 -8.16 17.00 -23.41
C LEU A 10 -7.93 16.87 -21.90
N ILE A 11 -8.36 15.75 -21.33
CA ILE A 11 -7.86 15.29 -20.02
C ILE A 11 -6.51 14.62 -20.30
N SER A 12 -5.43 15.35 -20.08
CA SER A 12 -4.07 14.84 -20.24
C SER A 12 -3.73 13.86 -19.11
N LEU A 13 -3.92 12.56 -19.36
CA LEU A 13 -3.42 11.51 -18.50
C LEU A 13 -1.89 11.65 -18.35
N SER A 14 -1.40 11.86 -17.12
CA SER A 14 0.02 12.03 -16.85
C SER A 14 0.73 10.67 -16.89
N LEU A 15 1.23 10.26 -18.07
CA LEU A 15 2.11 9.10 -18.18
C LEU A 15 3.43 9.39 -17.47
N PHE A 16 3.78 8.59 -16.47
CA PHE A 16 5.14 8.55 -15.94
C PHE A 16 6.06 7.88 -16.98
N TRP A 17 6.96 8.66 -17.57
CA TRP A 17 8.10 8.16 -18.32
C TRP A 17 9.31 8.07 -17.40
N PHE A 18 9.51 6.91 -16.78
CA PHE A 18 10.76 6.61 -16.08
C PHE A 18 11.85 6.27 -17.10
N ALA A 19 12.50 7.30 -17.62
CA ALA A 19 13.74 7.20 -18.38
C ALA A 19 14.68 8.30 -17.89
N SER A 20 15.81 7.93 -17.28
CA SER A 20 16.88 8.90 -17.04
C SER A 20 17.39 9.37 -18.40
N CYS A 21 17.42 10.67 -18.62
CA CYS A 21 17.76 11.26 -19.92
C CYS A 21 19.21 11.80 -19.99
N CYS A 22 20.06 11.41 -19.02
CA CYS A 22 21.44 11.86 -18.88
C CYS A 22 22.43 10.67 -18.89
N PRO A 23 22.95 10.25 -20.07
CA PRO A 23 24.02 9.25 -20.19
C PRO A 23 25.38 9.65 -19.60
N GLU A 24 25.53 10.91 -19.18
CA GLU A 24 26.77 11.51 -18.68
C GLU A 24 26.66 11.97 -17.20
N ASP A 25 25.77 11.34 -16.42
CA ASP A 25 25.70 11.61 -14.97
C ASP A 25 26.95 11.05 -14.25
N PRO A 26 27.78 11.90 -13.60
CA PRO A 26 29.02 11.48 -12.97
C PRO A 26 28.83 10.68 -11.67
N PHE A 27 27.59 10.47 -11.21
CA PHE A 27 27.27 9.56 -10.12
C PHE A 27 26.97 8.13 -10.59
N VAL A 28 26.87 7.89 -11.91
CA VAL A 28 27.00 6.53 -12.46
C VAL A 28 28.46 6.08 -12.26
N PRO A 29 28.74 4.88 -11.72
CA PRO A 29 30.10 4.38 -11.59
C PRO A 29 30.73 4.02 -12.96
N THR A 30 31.71 3.10 -13.02
CA THR A 30 32.17 2.53 -14.31
C THR A 30 31.98 1.02 -14.36
N LYS A 31 31.28 0.55 -15.40
CA LYS A 31 30.83 -0.86 -15.56
C LYS A 31 31.98 -1.83 -15.27
N PRO A 32 31.85 -2.75 -14.29
CA PRO A 32 32.94 -3.64 -13.93
C PRO A 32 33.35 -4.48 -15.15
N PRO A 33 34.66 -4.70 -15.36
CA PRO A 33 35.14 -5.45 -16.52
C PRO A 33 34.58 -6.87 -16.48
N ILE A 34 33.91 -7.27 -17.56
CA ILE A 34 33.26 -8.58 -17.69
C ILE A 34 34.31 -9.66 -17.45
N GLN A 35 34.14 -10.46 -16.38
CA GLN A 35 35.04 -11.57 -16.09
C GLN A 35 35.04 -12.57 -17.26
N THR A 36 36.22 -12.84 -17.80
CA THR A 36 36.40 -13.53 -19.09
C THR A 36 36.27 -15.06 -19.02
N ASP A 37 35.89 -15.62 -17.86
CA ASP A 37 35.77 -17.07 -17.62
C ASP A 37 34.36 -17.46 -17.12
N SER A 38 33.32 -16.81 -17.68
CA SER A 38 31.90 -17.09 -17.43
C SER A 38 31.48 -18.54 -17.68
N ASN A 39 32.32 -19.33 -18.36
CA ASN A 39 32.14 -20.76 -18.62
C ASN A 39 32.37 -21.67 -17.39
N LYS A 40 32.79 -21.12 -16.24
CA LYS A 40 33.00 -21.86 -14.97
C LYS A 40 32.08 -21.43 -13.83
N LEU A 41 31.42 -20.30 -13.99
CA LEU A 41 30.67 -19.60 -12.94
C LEU A 41 29.17 -19.74 -13.18
N ALA A 42 28.41 -19.80 -12.10
CA ALA A 42 27.00 -19.48 -12.09
C ALA A 42 26.81 -18.06 -11.56
N PHE A 43 25.59 -17.55 -11.65
CA PHE A 43 25.28 -16.15 -11.38
C PHE A 43 24.05 -16.06 -10.45
N LEU A 44 24.22 -15.55 -9.23
CA LEU A 44 23.17 -15.53 -8.19
C LEU A 44 22.79 -14.11 -7.76
N ARG A 45 21.53 -13.73 -7.93
CA ARG A 45 20.93 -12.54 -7.32
C ARG A 45 20.25 -12.92 -6.01
N PHE A 46 20.25 -12.03 -5.04
CA PHE A 46 19.62 -12.23 -3.73
C PHE A 46 18.53 -11.19 -3.49
N VAL A 47 17.43 -11.59 -2.86
CA VAL A 47 16.28 -10.72 -2.57
C VAL A 47 15.72 -11.08 -1.20
N ILE A 48 15.68 -10.12 -0.29
CA ILE A 48 15.05 -10.29 1.02
C ILE A 48 13.64 -9.69 0.96
N THR A 49 12.63 -10.53 1.19
CA THR A 49 11.20 -10.19 0.99
C THR A 49 10.39 -10.08 2.29
N ASP A 50 11.05 -10.30 3.44
CA ASP A 50 10.55 -9.87 4.74
C ASP A 50 11.40 -8.71 5.27
N GLN A 51 10.74 -7.69 5.77
CA GLN A 51 11.27 -6.44 6.31
C GLN A 51 11.46 -6.46 7.83
N ASP A 52 10.84 -7.43 8.51
CA ASP A 52 10.94 -7.57 9.97
C ASP A 52 12.26 -8.26 10.38
N ILE A 53 13.08 -8.68 9.40
CA ILE A 53 14.31 -9.46 9.58
C ILE A 53 15.56 -8.60 9.85
N GLY A 54 15.49 -7.29 9.58
CA GLY A 54 16.66 -6.40 9.57
C GLY A 54 17.58 -6.68 8.38
N GLN A 55 18.89 -6.45 8.55
CA GLN A 55 19.90 -6.74 7.53
C GLN A 55 20.52 -8.14 7.74
N ALA A 56 20.78 -8.88 6.66
CA ALA A 56 21.38 -10.22 6.70
C ALA A 56 22.61 -10.33 5.79
N LYS A 57 23.62 -11.07 6.26
CA LYS A 57 24.76 -11.56 5.48
C LYS A 57 24.32 -12.76 4.64
N ILE A 58 24.94 -12.96 3.48
CA ILE A 58 24.70 -14.10 2.60
C ILE A 58 26.01 -14.87 2.44
N LEU A 59 25.97 -16.18 2.71
CA LEU A 59 27.11 -17.09 2.65
C LEU A 59 26.84 -18.21 1.64
N ILE A 60 27.87 -18.59 0.88
CA ILE A 60 27.90 -19.81 0.06
C ILE A 60 29.11 -20.63 0.44
N LYS A 61 28.94 -21.94 0.69
CA LYS A 61 30.00 -22.83 1.21
C LYS A 61 30.70 -22.30 2.49
N SER A 62 29.97 -21.54 3.32
CA SER A 62 30.48 -20.77 4.47
C SER A 62 31.36 -19.54 4.16
N GLU A 63 31.56 -19.17 2.90
CA GLU A 63 32.24 -17.92 2.50
C GLU A 63 31.20 -16.80 2.30
N GLU A 64 31.49 -15.60 2.82
CA GLU A 64 30.56 -14.46 2.73
C GLU A 64 30.67 -13.75 1.37
N ILE A 65 29.53 -13.58 0.68
CA ILE A 65 29.48 -13.05 -0.70
C ILE A 65 29.60 -11.52 -0.73
N PHE A 66 29.07 -10.86 0.30
CA PHE A 66 28.97 -9.40 0.39
C PHE A 66 29.86 -8.87 1.52
N THR A 67 30.33 -7.62 1.39
CA THR A 67 31.00 -6.89 2.49
C THR A 67 30.02 -6.16 3.40
N GLN A 68 28.79 -5.90 2.93
CA GLN A 68 27.70 -5.27 3.67
C GLN A 68 26.48 -6.21 3.71
N PRO A 69 25.76 -6.33 4.84
CA PRO A 69 24.54 -7.13 4.92
C PRO A 69 23.38 -6.41 4.22
N LEU A 70 22.49 -7.16 3.56
CA LEU A 70 21.33 -6.62 2.83
C LEU A 70 20.09 -6.56 3.71
N GLY A 71 19.33 -5.47 3.68
CA GLY A 71 17.94 -5.42 4.17
C GLY A 71 16.89 -5.75 3.10
N PHE A 72 15.63 -5.42 3.38
CA PHE A 72 14.46 -5.72 2.54
C PHE A 72 14.47 -4.89 1.24
N PHE A 73 14.55 -5.58 0.10
CA PHE A 73 14.77 -4.98 -1.23
C PHE A 73 15.95 -3.97 -1.31
N GLU A 74 16.87 -3.97 -0.32
CA GLU A 74 18.10 -3.19 -0.36
C GLU A 74 19.11 -3.83 -1.31
N TYR A 75 19.84 -3.00 -2.06
CA TYR A 75 20.99 -3.38 -2.88
C TYR A 75 22.14 -2.41 -2.58
N PRO A 76 23.41 -2.85 -2.52
CA PRO A 76 24.51 -1.98 -2.09
C PRO A 76 24.77 -0.85 -3.09
N GLU A 77 24.84 0.40 -2.61
CA GLU A 77 25.00 1.61 -3.45
C GLU A 77 26.28 1.58 -4.32
N ASP A 78 27.36 0.98 -3.82
CA ASP A 78 28.65 0.81 -4.52
C ASP A 78 28.56 -0.11 -5.75
N ILE A 79 27.41 -0.77 -6.01
CA ILE A 79 27.30 -1.92 -6.92
C ILE A 79 26.14 -1.77 -7.91
N TYR A 80 26.50 -1.75 -9.19
CA TYR A 80 25.58 -1.70 -10.31
C TYR A 80 24.46 -2.76 -10.27
N GLU A 81 23.25 -2.31 -10.64
CA GLU A 81 22.23 -3.10 -11.33
C GLU A 81 21.73 -4.40 -10.63
N ALA A 82 21.54 -4.40 -9.30
CA ALA A 82 20.97 -5.53 -8.57
C ALA A 82 21.65 -6.88 -8.92
N GLN A 83 22.99 -6.83 -9.10
CA GLN A 83 23.71 -7.77 -9.95
C GLN A 83 23.63 -9.23 -9.49
N PHE A 84 23.66 -10.12 -10.46
CA PHE A 84 23.89 -11.53 -10.22
C PHE A 84 25.38 -11.77 -9.93
N TRP A 85 25.67 -12.25 -8.73
CA TRP A 85 27.01 -12.48 -8.23
C TRP A 85 27.63 -13.71 -8.88
N PRO A 86 28.86 -13.61 -9.43
CA PRO A 86 29.59 -14.77 -9.91
C PRO A 86 29.91 -15.69 -8.73
N VAL A 87 29.50 -16.94 -8.83
CA VAL A 87 29.69 -17.97 -7.81
C VAL A 87 30.18 -19.27 -8.43
N ASP A 88 30.89 -20.06 -7.64
CA ASP A 88 31.32 -21.41 -8.01
C ASP A 88 30.14 -22.28 -8.46
N THR A 89 30.42 -23.18 -9.40
CA THR A 89 29.45 -24.16 -9.90
C THR A 89 29.43 -25.46 -9.07
N GLY A 90 28.33 -26.20 -9.20
CA GLY A 90 28.02 -27.43 -8.46
C GLY A 90 27.09 -27.21 -7.26
N SER A 91 26.78 -28.30 -6.56
CA SER A 91 26.03 -28.31 -5.29
C SER A 91 26.75 -27.48 -4.24
N SER A 92 26.10 -26.42 -3.74
CA SER A 92 26.59 -25.57 -2.66
C SER A 92 25.52 -25.36 -1.59
N GLU A 93 25.92 -25.25 -0.32
CA GLU A 93 25.02 -24.70 0.71
C GLU A 93 24.99 -23.17 0.57
N LEU A 94 23.79 -22.61 0.51
CA LEU A 94 23.47 -21.19 0.56
C LEU A 94 22.80 -20.89 1.91
N ALA A 95 23.30 -19.89 2.63
CA ALA A 95 22.78 -19.50 3.94
C ALA A 95 22.57 -17.98 4.05
N PHE A 96 21.51 -17.57 4.74
CA PHE A 96 21.33 -16.19 5.22
C PHE A 96 21.58 -16.14 6.73
N VAL A 97 22.34 -15.16 7.19
CA VAL A 97 22.87 -15.09 8.57
C VAL A 97 22.74 -13.67 9.11
N LEU A 98 22.22 -13.49 10.33
CA LEU A 98 22.10 -12.18 10.98
C LEU A 98 23.49 -11.62 11.37
N PRO A 99 23.62 -10.29 11.64
CA PRO A 99 24.91 -9.68 11.98
C PRO A 99 25.51 -10.18 13.31
N ASN A 100 24.72 -10.86 14.13
CA ASN A 100 25.14 -11.56 15.35
C ASN A 100 25.72 -12.98 15.09
N GLY A 101 25.77 -13.44 13.84
CA GLY A 101 26.24 -14.77 13.46
C GLY A 101 25.19 -15.89 13.52
N SER A 102 23.93 -15.61 13.85
CA SER A 102 22.87 -16.63 13.86
C SER A 102 22.29 -16.87 12.46
N THR A 103 22.32 -18.13 12.02
CA THR A 103 21.74 -18.56 10.73
C THR A 103 20.22 -18.46 10.77
N ILE A 104 19.65 -17.87 9.73
CA ILE A 104 18.22 -17.60 9.58
C ILE A 104 17.54 -18.73 8.80
N ALA A 105 18.14 -19.09 7.68
CA ALA A 105 17.72 -20.17 6.79
C ALA A 105 18.93 -20.68 5.99
N THR A 106 18.90 -21.96 5.61
CA THR A 106 19.83 -22.56 4.64
C THR A 106 19.07 -23.33 3.57
N THR A 107 19.72 -23.54 2.42
CA THR A 107 19.26 -24.49 1.39
C THR A 107 20.45 -24.98 0.57
N THR A 108 20.31 -26.12 -0.09
CA THR A 108 21.28 -26.60 -1.08
C THR A 108 20.88 -26.09 -2.47
N VAL A 109 21.84 -25.56 -3.22
CA VAL A 109 21.64 -25.06 -4.59
C VAL A 109 22.57 -25.78 -5.57
N ASP A 110 22.02 -26.31 -6.65
CA ASP A 110 22.77 -26.91 -7.76
C ASP A 110 22.98 -25.88 -8.88
N LEU A 111 24.19 -25.35 -8.96
CA LEU A 111 24.50 -24.20 -9.81
C LEU A 111 25.34 -24.62 -11.03
N ALA A 112 24.75 -24.60 -12.23
CA ALA A 112 25.44 -24.96 -13.47
C ALA A 112 26.13 -23.76 -14.14
N ALA A 113 27.23 -24.01 -14.88
CA ALA A 113 27.99 -22.95 -15.53
C ALA A 113 27.14 -22.15 -16.55
N GLY A 114 27.30 -20.82 -16.55
CA GLY A 114 26.52 -19.90 -17.37
C GLY A 114 25.04 -19.78 -16.99
N THR A 115 24.59 -20.43 -15.92
CA THR A 115 23.21 -20.29 -15.43
C THR A 115 23.07 -19.14 -14.45
N TYR A 116 21.91 -18.49 -14.47
CA TYR A 116 21.54 -17.37 -13.63
C TYR A 116 20.37 -17.78 -12.75
N HIS A 117 20.33 -17.31 -11.50
CA HIS A 117 19.30 -17.65 -10.52
C HIS A 117 19.03 -16.48 -9.57
N THR A 118 17.83 -16.42 -9.01
CA THR A 118 17.49 -15.51 -7.91
C THR A 118 17.09 -16.31 -6.69
N ALA A 119 17.76 -16.05 -5.56
CA ALA A 119 17.44 -16.60 -4.25
C ALA A 119 16.63 -15.58 -3.43
N TYR A 120 15.40 -15.95 -3.09
CA TYR A 120 14.47 -15.14 -2.29
C TYR A 120 14.44 -15.66 -0.86
N LEU A 121 14.77 -14.82 0.12
CA LEU A 121 14.52 -15.08 1.53
C LEU A 121 13.12 -14.59 1.90
N PHE A 122 12.29 -15.47 2.44
CA PHE A 122 10.88 -15.20 2.79
C PHE A 122 10.47 -15.96 4.07
N LYS A 123 9.36 -15.57 4.70
CA LYS A 123 8.93 -16.06 6.03
C LYS A 123 7.64 -16.87 5.98
N GLN A 124 7.78 -18.20 5.91
CA GLN A 124 6.64 -19.11 5.96
C GLN A 124 6.30 -19.45 7.41
N GLU A 125 5.10 -19.05 7.85
CA GLU A 125 4.59 -19.26 9.21
C GLU A 125 5.52 -18.61 10.26
N SER A 126 6.21 -19.42 11.07
CA SER A 126 7.20 -18.95 12.07
C SER A 126 8.65 -19.06 11.61
N GLU A 127 8.91 -19.59 10.41
CA GLU A 127 10.26 -19.94 9.92
C GLU A 127 10.64 -19.16 8.65
N TYR A 128 11.93 -18.93 8.46
CA TYR A 128 12.45 -18.36 7.21
C TYR A 128 12.86 -19.48 6.24
N LYS A 129 12.60 -19.27 4.95
CA LYS A 129 12.92 -20.21 3.88
C LYS A 129 13.54 -19.49 2.68
N ILE A 130 14.24 -20.25 1.85
CA ILE A 130 14.91 -19.75 0.65
C ILE A 130 14.27 -20.43 -0.57
N LEU A 131 13.60 -19.65 -1.41
CA LEU A 131 13.18 -20.08 -2.75
C LEU A 131 14.27 -19.70 -3.74
N VAL A 132 14.72 -20.63 -4.59
CA VAL A 132 15.72 -20.35 -5.62
C VAL A 132 15.11 -20.65 -6.99
N THR A 133 15.00 -19.63 -7.84
CA THR A 133 14.41 -19.73 -9.17
C THR A 133 15.48 -19.49 -10.24
N SER A 134 15.41 -20.22 -11.36
CA SER A 134 16.35 -19.97 -12.46
C SER A 134 15.91 -18.79 -13.33
N ASP A 135 16.83 -17.86 -13.53
CA ASP A 135 16.74 -16.73 -14.46
C ASP A 135 17.38 -17.10 -15.80
N ALA A 136 16.95 -18.25 -16.35
CA ALA A 136 17.45 -18.82 -17.59
C ALA A 136 17.66 -17.73 -18.68
N PRO A 137 18.80 -17.71 -19.38
CA PRO A 137 19.10 -16.68 -20.38
C PRO A 137 18.21 -16.88 -21.62
N THR A 138 16.97 -16.43 -21.54
CA THR A 138 15.99 -16.53 -22.64
C THR A 138 16.39 -15.59 -23.79
N SER A 139 15.83 -15.76 -24.99
CA SER A 139 16.04 -14.79 -26.09
C SER A 139 15.43 -13.43 -25.74
N LYS A 140 16.01 -12.30 -26.18
CA LYS A 140 15.38 -10.98 -26.01
C LYS A 140 13.93 -11.02 -26.57
N PRO A 141 12.89 -10.60 -25.82
CA PRO A 141 11.50 -10.81 -26.23
C PRO A 141 11.05 -9.93 -27.40
N GLY A 142 11.81 -8.88 -27.74
CA GLY A 142 11.53 -7.94 -28.82
C GLY A 142 10.63 -6.79 -28.34
N SER A 143 10.80 -5.59 -28.89
CA SER A 143 10.11 -4.35 -28.47
C SER A 143 8.58 -4.40 -28.47
N ALA A 144 7.98 -5.35 -29.19
CA ALA A 144 6.54 -5.59 -29.19
C ALA A 144 6.05 -6.38 -27.95
N ASN A 145 6.95 -7.01 -27.19
CA ASN A 145 6.63 -7.96 -26.12
C ASN A 145 7.41 -7.66 -24.84
N VAL A 146 6.85 -8.14 -23.73
CA VAL A 146 7.47 -8.27 -22.41
C VAL A 146 7.49 -9.74 -22.02
N ARG A 147 8.50 -10.18 -21.28
CA ARG A 147 8.47 -11.44 -20.54
C ARG A 147 8.38 -11.19 -19.05
N TYR A 148 7.61 -12.03 -18.36
CA TYR A 148 7.42 -11.89 -16.92
C TYR A 148 7.18 -13.24 -16.24
N ARG A 149 7.64 -13.38 -14.99
CA ARG A 149 7.14 -14.39 -14.05
C ARG A 149 6.56 -13.70 -12.82
N ILE A 150 5.69 -14.39 -12.09
CA ILE A 150 5.12 -13.93 -10.81
C ILE A 150 5.57 -14.90 -9.71
N VAL A 151 5.99 -14.36 -8.55
CA VAL A 151 6.41 -15.16 -7.38
C VAL A 151 5.52 -14.77 -6.21
N ASN A 152 4.91 -15.75 -5.53
CA ASN A 152 3.99 -15.52 -4.41
C ASN A 152 4.71 -15.72 -3.07
N LEU A 153 5.32 -14.66 -2.56
CA LEU A 153 6.04 -14.63 -1.27
C LEU A 153 5.31 -13.76 -0.22
N ALA A 154 4.03 -13.47 -0.44
CA ALA A 154 3.21 -12.74 0.51
C ALA A 154 2.85 -13.60 1.72
N VAL A 155 3.31 -13.21 2.91
CA VAL A 155 3.21 -13.98 4.16
C VAL A 155 1.75 -14.25 4.51
N GLY A 156 1.40 -15.53 4.60
CA GLY A 156 0.02 -15.97 4.88
C GLY A 156 -0.94 -15.86 3.69
N ALA A 157 -0.43 -15.72 2.46
CA ALA A 157 -1.26 -15.83 1.27
C ALA A 157 -1.81 -17.26 1.09
N PRO A 158 -3.07 -17.41 0.63
CA PRO A 158 -3.53 -18.66 0.05
C PRO A 158 -2.92 -18.82 -1.35
N THR A 159 -3.27 -19.91 -2.01
CA THR A 159 -3.13 -20.05 -3.46
C THR A 159 -3.83 -18.90 -4.19
N VAL A 160 -3.18 -18.31 -5.21
CA VAL A 160 -3.72 -17.17 -5.97
C VAL A 160 -3.77 -17.37 -7.48
N ASP A 161 -4.80 -16.79 -8.08
CA ASP A 161 -4.92 -16.59 -9.53
C ASP A 161 -4.53 -15.16 -9.88
N VAL A 162 -3.82 -14.96 -10.99
CA VAL A 162 -3.40 -13.63 -11.45
C VAL A 162 -3.86 -13.39 -12.88
N SER A 163 -4.61 -12.31 -13.11
CA SER A 163 -5.03 -11.84 -14.43
C SER A 163 -4.52 -10.44 -14.73
N PHE A 164 -4.55 -10.05 -16.00
CA PHE A 164 -4.34 -8.68 -16.43
C PHE A 164 -5.61 -8.15 -17.11
N ALA A 165 -5.99 -6.91 -16.83
CA ALA A 165 -7.26 -6.34 -17.27
C ALA A 165 -8.44 -7.31 -17.01
N SER A 166 -9.34 -7.47 -17.99
CA SER A 166 -10.44 -8.44 -17.98
C SER A 166 -10.07 -9.80 -18.62
N ASP A 167 -8.79 -10.09 -18.83
CA ASP A 167 -8.35 -11.39 -19.38
C ASP A 167 -8.64 -12.51 -18.36
N PRO A 168 -8.79 -13.78 -18.78
CA PRO A 168 -8.71 -14.92 -17.88
C PRO A 168 -7.39 -14.93 -17.09
N PRO A 169 -7.30 -15.63 -15.95
CA PRO A 169 -6.05 -15.76 -15.22
C PRO A 169 -4.93 -16.29 -16.12
N VAL A 170 -3.82 -15.55 -16.18
CA VAL A 170 -2.59 -15.91 -16.91
C VAL A 170 -1.68 -16.80 -16.06
N VAL A 171 -1.85 -16.75 -14.73
CA VAL A 171 -1.37 -17.75 -13.78
C VAL A 171 -2.58 -18.21 -12.96
N GLN A 172 -2.69 -19.52 -12.76
CA GLN A 172 -3.69 -20.17 -11.91
C GLN A 172 -2.97 -20.93 -10.81
N ASP A 173 -3.65 -21.13 -9.68
CA ASP A 173 -3.19 -21.99 -8.59
C ASP A 173 -1.77 -21.65 -8.05
N LEU A 174 -1.34 -20.39 -8.07
CA LEU A 174 0.00 -19.99 -7.60
C LEU A 174 0.11 -20.07 -6.08
N ALA A 175 0.67 -21.17 -5.58
CA ALA A 175 0.87 -21.43 -4.17
C ALA A 175 1.80 -20.41 -3.50
N TYR A 176 1.65 -20.26 -2.18
CA TYR A 176 2.56 -19.44 -1.39
C TYR A 176 3.92 -20.15 -1.22
N GLY A 177 5.01 -19.41 -1.47
CA GLY A 177 6.37 -19.92 -1.57
C GLY A 177 6.78 -20.39 -2.97
N ASP A 178 5.97 -20.11 -4.00
CA ASP A 178 6.11 -20.66 -5.36
C ASP A 178 6.24 -19.57 -6.46
N THR A 179 6.59 -19.97 -7.68
CA THR A 179 6.77 -19.13 -8.88
C THR A 179 6.01 -19.66 -10.09
N SER A 180 5.46 -18.75 -10.90
CA SER A 180 5.00 -19.09 -12.24
C SER A 180 6.17 -19.42 -13.18
N GLU A 181 5.87 -20.06 -14.31
CA GLU A 181 6.73 -20.06 -15.49
C GLU A 181 6.97 -18.63 -16.03
N ILE A 182 7.94 -18.46 -16.93
CA ILE A 182 8.18 -17.19 -17.63
C ILE A 182 7.19 -17.05 -18.79
N LEU A 183 6.15 -16.26 -18.56
CA LEU A 183 5.12 -15.91 -19.53
C LEU A 183 5.62 -14.82 -20.48
N THR A 184 5.03 -14.74 -21.67
CA THR A 184 5.24 -13.65 -22.64
C THR A 184 3.91 -12.97 -22.94
N ARG A 185 3.87 -11.63 -23.01
CA ARG A 185 2.70 -10.90 -23.55
C ARG A 185 3.13 -9.67 -24.33
N LYS A 186 2.18 -9.03 -25.03
CA LYS A 186 2.41 -7.77 -25.74
C LYS A 186 2.78 -6.65 -24.75
N ALA A 187 3.78 -5.84 -25.10
CA ALA A 187 4.18 -4.66 -24.35
C ALA A 187 3.19 -3.48 -24.50
N GLY A 188 3.27 -2.52 -23.56
CA GLY A 188 2.47 -1.30 -23.53
C GLY A 188 1.73 -1.10 -22.21
N ILE A 189 0.79 -0.14 -22.21
CA ILE A 189 -0.09 0.12 -21.06
C ILE A 189 -1.26 -0.88 -21.07
N VAL A 190 -1.48 -1.50 -19.93
CA VAL A 190 -2.55 -2.46 -19.67
C VAL A 190 -3.69 -1.71 -18.98
N SER A 191 -4.71 -1.30 -19.74
CA SER A 191 -5.92 -0.68 -19.18
C SER A 191 -6.73 -1.71 -18.39
N GLY A 192 -7.02 -1.45 -17.11
CA GLY A 192 -7.50 -2.47 -16.17
C GLY A 192 -6.38 -3.22 -15.43
N GLY A 193 -5.12 -2.90 -15.75
CA GLY A 193 -3.92 -3.28 -14.99
C GLY A 193 -3.78 -4.77 -14.69
N MET A 194 -3.61 -5.11 -13.41
CA MET A 194 -3.38 -6.48 -12.92
C MET A 194 -4.27 -6.74 -11.71
N THR A 195 -4.85 -7.94 -11.65
CA THR A 195 -5.69 -8.39 -10.52
C THR A 195 -5.16 -9.72 -9.98
N VAL A 196 -5.05 -9.85 -8.67
CA VAL A 196 -4.74 -11.09 -7.94
C VAL A 196 -5.99 -11.50 -7.16
N LYS A 197 -6.34 -12.79 -7.20
CA LYS A 197 -7.53 -13.34 -6.54
C LYS A 197 -7.20 -14.60 -5.74
N GLU A 198 -7.90 -14.81 -4.63
CA GLU A 198 -7.86 -16.04 -3.85
C GLU A 198 -8.51 -17.17 -4.66
N THR A 199 -7.74 -18.16 -5.15
CA THR A 199 -8.25 -19.18 -6.10
C THR A 199 -9.45 -19.96 -5.53
N SER A 200 -9.45 -20.20 -4.22
CA SER A 200 -10.51 -20.95 -3.52
C SER A 200 -11.81 -20.18 -3.30
N THR A 201 -11.82 -18.85 -3.38
CA THR A 201 -13.00 -17.99 -3.11
C THR A 201 -13.37 -17.05 -4.26
N GLY A 202 -12.47 -16.85 -5.22
CA GLY A 202 -12.57 -15.84 -6.27
C GLY A 202 -12.46 -14.39 -5.79
N LYS A 203 -12.19 -14.14 -4.49
CA LYS A 203 -12.11 -12.80 -3.92
C LYS A 203 -10.84 -12.08 -4.38
N THR A 204 -10.96 -10.81 -4.80
CA THR A 204 -9.81 -9.93 -5.05
C THR A 204 -8.93 -9.79 -3.80
N ILE A 205 -7.64 -10.01 -3.99
CA ILE A 205 -6.55 -9.85 -3.01
C ILE A 205 -5.79 -8.55 -3.29
N PHE A 206 -5.62 -8.18 -4.56
CA PHE A 206 -4.87 -7.00 -4.97
C PHE A 206 -5.32 -6.60 -6.37
N GLN A 207 -5.50 -5.31 -6.63
CA GLN A 207 -5.78 -4.80 -7.97
C GLN A 207 -5.06 -3.47 -8.20
N VAL A 208 -4.47 -3.31 -9.38
CA VAL A 208 -4.02 -2.03 -9.92
C VAL A 208 -4.78 -1.71 -11.19
N SER A 209 -5.24 -0.47 -11.35
CA SER A 209 -6.10 -0.05 -12.47
C SER A 209 -5.34 0.11 -13.81
N SER A 210 -4.02 0.25 -13.76
CA SER A 210 -3.14 0.20 -14.92
C SER A 210 -1.75 -0.29 -14.53
N ILE A 211 -1.05 -0.92 -15.47
CA ILE A 211 0.39 -1.21 -15.38
C ILE A 211 1.02 -0.96 -16.75
N LEU A 212 2.19 -0.33 -16.78
CA LEU A 212 3.02 -0.22 -17.98
C LEU A 212 4.00 -1.40 -17.99
N LEU A 213 4.00 -2.17 -19.07
CA LEU A 213 4.95 -3.24 -19.28
C LEU A 213 5.82 -2.89 -20.50
N SER A 214 7.08 -2.56 -20.24
CA SER A 214 8.04 -2.13 -21.26
C SER A 214 8.32 -3.24 -22.28
N GLY A 215 8.51 -2.85 -23.54
CA GLY A 215 9.04 -3.74 -24.57
C GLY A 215 10.46 -4.18 -24.25
N ASP A 216 10.89 -5.31 -24.82
CA ASP A 216 12.23 -5.90 -24.64
C ASP A 216 12.61 -6.34 -23.21
N ALA A 217 11.86 -5.95 -22.18
CA ALA A 217 12.12 -6.29 -20.79
C ALA A 217 11.77 -7.74 -20.45
N VAL A 218 12.58 -8.33 -19.56
CA VAL A 218 12.27 -9.55 -18.80
C VAL A 218 12.11 -9.12 -17.34
N ILE A 219 11.00 -9.50 -16.70
CA ILE A 219 10.57 -8.97 -15.40
C ILE A 219 10.25 -10.11 -14.43
N THR A 220 10.54 -9.95 -13.14
CA THR A 220 9.87 -10.71 -12.07
C THR A 220 8.97 -9.80 -11.27
N LEU A 221 7.73 -10.24 -11.06
CA LEU A 221 6.73 -9.62 -10.22
C LEU A 221 6.64 -10.40 -8.90
N VAL A 222 7.25 -9.87 -7.83
CA VAL A 222 7.24 -10.48 -6.50
C VAL A 222 6.04 -9.94 -5.72
N LEU A 223 5.09 -10.80 -5.37
CA LEU A 223 4.09 -10.51 -4.34
C LEU A 223 4.75 -10.75 -2.98
N SER A 224 4.80 -9.74 -2.11
CA SER A 224 5.40 -9.84 -0.76
C SER A 224 4.54 -9.08 0.26
N GLY A 225 4.87 -9.15 1.56
CA GLY A 225 4.06 -8.54 2.64
C GLY A 225 2.80 -9.34 2.99
N LYS A 226 1.81 -8.77 3.71
CA LYS A 226 0.63 -9.52 4.19
C LYS A 226 -0.67 -9.12 3.48
N LEU A 227 -1.54 -10.10 3.23
CA LEU A 227 -2.75 -9.90 2.41
C LEU A 227 -3.90 -9.14 3.10
N ARG A 228 -4.10 -9.38 4.40
CA ARG A 228 -5.18 -8.80 5.20
C ARG A 228 -4.61 -8.35 6.56
N PRO A 229 -3.72 -7.35 6.58
CA PRO A 229 -2.98 -6.98 7.78
C PRO A 229 -3.88 -6.54 8.93
N LEU A 230 -3.52 -6.92 10.15
CA LEU A 230 -4.12 -6.45 11.40
C LEU A 230 -3.04 -5.79 12.27
N GLY A 231 -3.38 -4.69 12.97
CA GLY A 231 -2.42 -3.92 13.78
C GLY A 231 -1.13 -3.52 13.05
N ASP A 232 -0.01 -4.05 13.51
CA ASP A 232 1.36 -3.73 13.07
C ASP A 232 1.72 -4.29 11.68
N GLU A 233 0.87 -5.15 11.13
CA GLU A 233 1.15 -5.87 9.89
C GLU A 233 1.17 -4.96 8.65
N LYS A 234 2.17 -5.16 7.78
CA LYS A 234 2.37 -4.35 6.58
C LYS A 234 1.75 -5.02 5.34
N MET A 235 1.28 -4.19 4.41
CA MET A 235 0.42 -4.60 3.29
C MET A 235 1.13 -5.46 2.23
N ILE A 236 0.40 -5.84 1.17
CA ILE A 236 0.98 -6.47 -0.01
C ILE A 236 1.80 -5.44 -0.78
N PHE A 237 3.02 -5.83 -1.17
CA PHE A 237 3.85 -5.06 -2.10
C PHE A 237 4.11 -5.87 -3.36
N LEU A 238 4.10 -5.17 -4.50
CA LEU A 238 4.51 -5.70 -5.80
C LEU A 238 5.95 -5.25 -6.04
N GLY A 239 6.93 -6.09 -5.73
CA GLY A 239 8.33 -5.82 -6.05
C GLY A 239 8.60 -6.15 -7.51
N MET A 240 8.90 -5.15 -8.34
CA MET A 240 9.30 -5.38 -9.74
C MET A 240 10.81 -5.51 -9.87
N LEU A 241 11.29 -6.61 -10.44
CA LEU A 241 12.71 -6.85 -10.73
C LEU A 241 12.91 -7.00 -12.24
N GLN A 242 13.42 -5.95 -12.90
CA GLN A 242 13.83 -6.04 -14.31
C GLN A 242 15.18 -6.77 -14.44
N ASP A 243 15.39 -7.42 -15.58
CA ASP A 243 16.64 -8.06 -16.00
C ASP A 243 17.23 -7.28 -17.18
N SER A 244 18.37 -6.62 -16.94
CA SER A 244 19.03 -5.70 -17.88
C SER A 244 19.95 -6.37 -18.90
N ARG A 245 20.10 -7.71 -18.89
CA ARG A 245 21.08 -8.46 -19.72
C ARG A 245 20.95 -8.26 -21.24
N TYR A 246 19.87 -7.66 -21.73
CA TYR A 246 19.45 -7.70 -23.14
C TYR A 246 19.61 -6.41 -23.94
N ASP A 247 20.01 -5.29 -23.33
CA ASP A 247 20.08 -4.02 -24.05
C ASP A 247 21.25 -3.13 -23.61
N PRO A 248 22.24 -2.86 -24.49
CA PRO A 248 23.33 -1.93 -24.24
C PRO A 248 23.01 -0.48 -24.67
N GLN A 249 21.77 -0.16 -25.06
CA GLN A 249 21.31 1.17 -25.49
C GLN A 249 20.09 1.69 -24.72
N THR A 250 19.20 0.82 -24.23
CA THR A 250 18.25 1.25 -23.20
C THR A 250 18.96 1.29 -21.85
N GLU A 251 19.44 2.48 -21.49
CA GLU A 251 19.96 2.85 -20.16
C GLU A 251 18.87 2.87 -19.07
N LEU A 252 17.98 1.86 -19.09
CA LEU A 252 17.13 1.49 -17.96
C LEU A 252 18.00 0.66 -17.02
N TYR A 253 18.84 1.36 -16.25
CA TYR A 253 19.86 0.83 -15.37
C TYR A 253 19.33 -0.23 -14.41
N GLY A 254 19.60 -1.51 -14.75
CA GLY A 254 19.33 -2.66 -13.90
C GLY A 254 17.86 -2.94 -13.59
N GLY A 255 17.68 -3.88 -12.66
CA GLY A 255 16.45 -3.92 -11.90
C GLY A 255 16.46 -2.80 -10.86
N LEU A 256 15.91 -1.63 -11.20
CA LEU A 256 15.33 -0.78 -10.16
C LEU A 256 14.33 -1.64 -9.39
N PRO A 257 14.50 -1.89 -8.08
CA PRO A 257 13.41 -2.37 -7.28
C PRO A 257 12.39 -1.24 -7.22
N LEU A 258 11.44 -1.25 -8.15
CA LEU A 258 10.16 -0.61 -7.92
C LEU A 258 9.44 -1.47 -6.87
N ALA A 259 9.94 -1.39 -5.64
CA ALA A 259 9.13 -1.56 -4.46
C ALA A 259 8.09 -0.46 -4.56
N PHE A 260 6.90 -0.82 -5.07
CA PHE A 260 5.73 0.01 -4.90
C PHE A 260 5.42 -0.05 -3.40
N GLU A 261 6.11 0.76 -2.63
CA GLU A 261 5.77 1.06 -1.25
C GLU A 261 4.39 1.70 -1.29
N LEU A 262 3.40 0.97 -0.79
CA LEU A 262 2.01 1.39 -0.78
C LEU A 262 1.67 1.85 0.63
N LEU A 263 1.25 3.10 0.75
CA LEU A 263 0.54 3.60 1.91
C LEU A 263 -0.96 3.44 1.65
N ALA A 264 -1.72 3.07 2.69
CA ALA A 264 -3.17 2.89 2.59
C ALA A 264 -3.88 4.10 3.16
N LEU A 265 -4.74 4.76 2.38
CA LEU A 265 -5.64 5.82 2.86
C LEU A 265 -7.09 5.34 2.85
N ARG A 266 -7.78 5.43 3.98
CA ARG A 266 -9.26 5.45 4.02
C ARG A 266 -9.73 6.84 4.43
N PHE A 267 -10.80 7.32 3.81
CA PHE A 267 -11.28 8.69 3.97
C PHE A 267 -12.61 8.69 4.71
N ILE A 268 -12.67 9.35 5.87
CA ILE A 268 -13.89 9.43 6.68
C ILE A 268 -14.37 10.87 6.71
N ASN A 269 -15.60 11.10 6.22
CA ASN A 269 -16.23 12.41 6.26
C ASN A 269 -17.23 12.48 7.42
N LEU A 270 -16.94 13.32 8.41
CA LEU A 270 -17.74 13.57 9.62
C LEU A 270 -18.36 14.97 9.64
N ILE A 271 -18.30 15.69 8.52
CA ILE A 271 -18.75 17.08 8.39
C ILE A 271 -20.25 17.11 8.03
N ASN A 272 -21.00 18.06 8.60
CA ASN A 272 -22.45 18.15 8.43
C ASN A 272 -22.88 18.75 7.07
N SER A 273 -22.65 18.01 5.99
CA SER A 273 -23.31 18.22 4.71
C SER A 273 -23.68 16.88 4.08
N GLY A 274 -24.98 16.65 3.86
CA GLY A 274 -25.50 15.38 3.36
C GLY A 274 -25.05 15.04 1.92
N ASN A 275 -24.58 16.04 1.18
CA ASN A 275 -24.10 15.92 -0.20
C ASN A 275 -22.60 16.24 -0.34
N ALA A 276 -21.83 16.28 0.77
CA ALA A 276 -20.40 16.52 0.69
C ALA A 276 -19.61 15.29 0.19
N THR A 277 -18.76 15.51 -0.79
CA THR A 277 -17.71 14.59 -1.25
C THR A 277 -16.35 15.06 -0.74
N LEU A 278 -15.65 14.20 0.00
CA LEU A 278 -14.26 14.44 0.41
C LEU A 278 -13.31 14.11 -0.75
N ASP A 279 -12.40 15.05 -1.02
CA ASP A 279 -11.35 14.96 -2.04
C ASP A 279 -9.99 15.22 -1.36
N LEU A 280 -8.89 14.66 -1.91
CA LEU A 280 -7.54 14.85 -1.38
C LEU A 280 -6.63 15.36 -2.50
N THR A 281 -6.31 16.65 -2.42
CA THR A 281 -5.25 17.25 -3.21
C THR A 281 -3.92 16.94 -2.52
N LEU A 282 -3.16 15.98 -3.06
CA LEU A 282 -1.71 15.99 -2.84
C LEU A 282 -1.14 17.26 -3.48
N TYR A 283 -0.28 17.96 -2.75
CA TYR A 283 0.08 19.34 -3.03
C TYR A 283 1.61 19.48 -3.01
N ASP A 284 2.21 19.55 -4.19
CA ASP A 284 3.66 19.63 -4.34
C ASP A 284 4.09 21.09 -4.60
N GLU A 285 4.82 21.67 -3.65
CA GLU A 285 5.33 23.05 -3.73
C GLU A 285 6.55 23.18 -4.65
N GLN A 286 7.27 22.09 -4.93
CA GLN A 286 8.46 22.11 -5.79
C GLN A 286 8.09 22.28 -7.27
N PHE A 287 6.89 21.84 -7.65
CA PHE A 287 6.30 22.08 -8.98
C PHE A 287 5.54 23.42 -9.09
N GLY A 288 5.79 24.39 -8.20
CA GLY A 288 5.15 25.70 -8.11
C GLY A 288 5.41 26.69 -9.26
N GLY A 289 5.29 26.25 -10.51
CA GLY A 289 5.52 27.02 -11.74
C GLY A 289 4.44 28.05 -12.05
N GLY A 290 4.16 29.00 -11.14
CA GLY A 290 3.31 30.17 -11.38
C GLY A 290 1.81 29.92 -11.53
N PHE A 291 1.35 28.67 -11.50
CA PHE A 291 -0.08 28.33 -11.40
C PHE A 291 -0.61 28.65 -10.00
N ILE A 292 -1.71 29.39 -9.93
CA ILE A 292 -2.31 29.89 -8.68
C ILE A 292 -2.74 28.74 -7.74
N ASP A 293 -2.99 27.55 -8.27
CA ASP A 293 -3.43 26.36 -7.54
C ASP A 293 -2.35 25.26 -7.37
N ASN A 294 -1.12 25.49 -7.86
CA ASN A 294 -0.01 24.50 -7.91
C ASN A 294 -0.39 23.17 -8.60
N PHE A 295 0.41 22.10 -8.42
CA PHE A 295 0.14 20.80 -9.04
C PHE A 295 -0.88 19.98 -8.23
N ARG A 296 -2.16 20.13 -8.56
CA ARG A 296 -3.26 19.31 -8.02
C ARG A 296 -3.31 17.92 -8.68
N ARG A 297 -3.01 16.86 -7.91
CA ARG A 297 -3.25 15.46 -8.34
C ARG A 297 -4.47 14.87 -7.63
N ASN A 298 -5.61 14.91 -8.29
CA ASN A 298 -6.77 14.07 -7.95
C ASN A 298 -6.54 12.64 -8.45
N PHE A 299 -6.92 11.64 -7.65
CA PHE A 299 -6.89 10.23 -8.03
C PHE A 299 -8.30 9.75 -8.36
N PRO A 300 -8.60 9.24 -9.57
CA PRO A 300 -9.96 8.84 -9.96
C PRO A 300 -10.62 7.83 -9.02
N ASN A 301 -9.81 6.94 -8.43
CA ASN A 301 -10.28 5.91 -7.49
C ASN A 301 -10.56 6.47 -6.08
N GLN A 302 -10.18 7.70 -5.74
CA GLN A 302 -10.31 8.23 -4.38
C GLN A 302 -11.78 8.48 -3.99
N LEU A 303 -12.63 8.89 -4.94
CA LEU A 303 -14.09 8.92 -4.75
C LEU A 303 -14.66 7.50 -4.47
N GLY A 304 -13.87 6.46 -4.76
CA GLY A 304 -14.08 5.06 -4.37
C GLY A 304 -13.56 4.67 -2.98
N ALA A 305 -12.95 5.56 -2.21
CA ALA A 305 -12.42 5.29 -0.86
C ALA A 305 -12.95 6.25 0.24
N THR A 306 -13.89 7.12 -0.11
CA THR A 306 -14.57 8.02 0.83
C THR A 306 -15.82 7.37 1.45
N ILE A 307 -15.72 7.06 2.74
CA ILE A 307 -16.83 6.70 3.61
C ILE A 307 -17.46 8.00 4.13
N ASN A 308 -18.54 8.42 3.48
CA ASN A 308 -19.45 9.40 4.04
C ASN A 308 -20.24 8.73 5.17
N VAL A 309 -20.15 9.27 6.39
CA VAL A 309 -20.95 8.81 7.53
C VAL A 309 -22.38 9.33 7.37
N ALA A 310 -23.16 8.60 6.57
CA ALA A 310 -24.55 8.92 6.24
C ALA A 310 -25.46 8.91 7.49
N PRO A 311 -26.54 9.71 7.49
CA PRO A 311 -27.46 9.77 8.63
C PRO A 311 -28.27 8.47 8.80
N VAL A 312 -28.64 8.22 10.06
CA VAL A 312 -29.44 7.10 10.58
C VAL A 312 -30.48 6.52 9.60
N GLY A 313 -30.42 5.21 9.36
CA GLY A 313 -31.51 4.44 8.76
C GLY A 313 -31.02 3.29 7.88
N SER A 314 -30.06 3.59 7.01
CA SER A 314 -29.25 2.56 6.36
C SER A 314 -28.06 2.23 7.26
N PRO A 315 -27.66 0.96 7.43
CA PRO A 315 -26.28 0.68 7.81
C PRO A 315 -25.36 1.31 6.74
N PRO A 316 -24.13 1.76 7.08
CA PRO A 316 -23.14 2.04 6.06
C PRO A 316 -22.97 0.76 5.24
N ASP A 317 -23.22 0.85 3.93
CA ASP A 317 -23.27 -0.32 3.06
C ASP A 317 -21.93 -1.06 3.15
N GLN A 318 -21.94 -2.28 3.68
CA GLN A 318 -20.71 -3.02 3.94
C GLN A 318 -20.06 -3.58 2.67
N SER A 319 -20.65 -3.32 1.49
CA SER A 319 -20.00 -3.47 0.18
C SER A 319 -19.30 -2.19 -0.31
N LEU A 320 -19.30 -1.11 0.48
CA LEU A 320 -18.67 0.16 0.09
C LEU A 320 -17.34 0.44 0.82
N LYS A 321 -16.28 0.34 0.02
CA LYS A 321 -15.14 1.27 -0.05
C LYS A 321 -14.00 1.00 0.92
N GLY A 322 -13.16 0.07 0.47
CA GLY A 322 -11.84 -0.23 1.02
C GLY A 322 -10.82 0.90 0.95
N TYR A 323 -9.58 0.59 1.34
CA TYR A 323 -8.48 1.57 1.34
C TYR A 323 -8.03 1.92 -0.09
N PHE A 324 -7.85 3.20 -0.36
CA PHE A 324 -7.10 3.68 -1.52
C PHE A 324 -5.60 3.47 -1.30
N PHE A 325 -4.98 2.68 -2.17
CA PHE A 325 -3.54 2.44 -2.15
C PHE A 325 -2.83 3.55 -2.94
N LEU A 326 -2.03 4.36 -2.24
CA LEU A 326 -1.17 5.38 -2.82
C LEU A 326 0.28 4.91 -2.78
N SER A 327 0.98 4.98 -3.92
CA SER A 327 2.40 4.63 -3.99
C SER A 327 3.29 5.82 -3.61
N THR A 328 4.25 5.61 -2.71
CA THR A 328 5.18 6.64 -2.19
C THR A 328 6.35 6.97 -3.12
N PHE A 329 6.18 6.88 -4.44
CA PHE A 329 7.05 7.59 -5.40
C PHE A 329 6.91 9.11 -5.32
N LEU A 330 5.94 9.60 -4.54
CA LEU A 330 5.88 10.96 -4.02
C LEU A 330 6.56 10.97 -2.66
N TYR A 331 7.57 11.84 -2.47
CA TYR A 331 8.34 11.93 -1.22
C TYR A 331 7.43 11.99 0.01
N THR A 332 7.69 11.15 1.01
CA THR A 332 6.89 11.01 2.25
C THR A 332 6.85 12.27 3.12
N GLU A 333 7.67 13.27 2.79
CA GLU A 333 7.75 14.58 3.44
C GLU A 333 6.85 15.64 2.78
N LEU A 334 6.19 15.35 1.65
CA LEU A 334 5.37 16.34 0.95
C LEU A 334 4.13 16.74 1.78
N PRO A 335 3.83 18.05 1.88
CA PRO A 335 2.60 18.53 2.49
C PRO A 335 1.38 18.17 1.63
N TYR A 336 0.20 18.24 2.23
CA TYR A 336 -1.02 17.80 1.58
C TYR A 336 -2.23 18.63 1.98
N ARG A 337 -3.32 18.51 1.21
CA ARG A 337 -4.54 19.30 1.41
C ARG A 337 -5.79 18.44 1.27
N VAL A 338 -6.56 18.37 2.34
CA VAL A 338 -7.92 17.80 2.32
C VAL A 338 -8.89 18.86 1.83
N GLU A 339 -9.77 18.52 0.89
CA GLU A 339 -10.78 19.42 0.35
C GLU A 339 -12.17 18.82 0.51
N VAL A 340 -13.11 19.60 1.06
CA VAL A 340 -14.49 19.14 1.28
C VAL A 340 -15.38 19.84 0.27
N THR A 341 -15.76 19.12 -0.78
CA THR A 341 -16.60 19.67 -1.85
C THR A 341 -18.06 19.35 -1.56
N ASN A 342 -18.95 20.34 -1.49
CA ASN A 342 -20.38 20.06 -1.56
C ASN A 342 -20.73 19.78 -3.03
N GLN A 343 -21.32 18.62 -3.32
CA GLN A 343 -21.74 18.32 -4.69
C GLN A 343 -22.76 19.39 -5.12
N ALA A 344 -22.48 20.08 -6.22
CA ALA A 344 -23.27 21.21 -6.68
C ALA A 344 -24.75 20.81 -6.83
N ASP A 345 -25.65 21.70 -6.41
CA ASP A 345 -27.06 21.60 -6.80
C ASP A 345 -27.10 21.60 -8.35
N PRO A 346 -27.71 20.59 -9.00
CA PRO A 346 -27.83 20.56 -10.47
C PRO A 346 -28.59 21.78 -11.04
N GLY A 347 -29.24 22.59 -10.21
CA GLY A 347 -29.78 23.91 -10.54
C GLY A 347 -28.74 25.01 -10.86
N GLY A 348 -27.44 24.80 -10.61
CA GLY A 348 -26.37 25.60 -11.24
C GLY A 348 -25.65 26.65 -10.40
N THR A 349 -25.76 26.64 -9.07
CA THR A 349 -24.73 27.25 -8.23
C THR A 349 -23.52 26.31 -8.14
N GLY A 350 -22.33 26.78 -8.53
CA GLY A 350 -21.13 25.94 -8.59
C GLY A 350 -20.77 25.31 -7.24
N ALA A 351 -20.14 24.14 -7.29
CA ALA A 351 -19.78 23.35 -6.11
C ALA A 351 -19.04 24.19 -5.06
N GLN A 352 -19.62 24.30 -3.86
CA GLN A 352 -18.97 25.01 -2.77
C GLN A 352 -17.84 24.14 -2.22
N VAL A 353 -16.60 24.55 -2.47
CA VAL A 353 -15.41 23.92 -1.91
C VAL A 353 -15.14 24.58 -0.56
N VAL A 354 -15.34 23.83 0.52
CA VAL A 354 -14.86 24.19 1.85
C VAL A 354 -13.44 23.66 1.97
N PHE A 355 -12.47 24.57 1.96
CA PHE A 355 -11.09 24.22 2.23
C PHE A 355 -10.89 23.92 3.71
N VAL A 356 -10.43 22.71 3.98
CA VAL A 356 -9.73 22.43 5.24
C VAL A 356 -8.41 23.20 5.21
N PRO A 357 -7.95 23.78 6.34
CA PRO A 357 -6.58 24.27 6.45
C PRO A 357 -5.57 23.20 6.00
N ARG A 358 -4.44 23.61 5.40
CA ARG A 358 -3.30 22.72 5.15
C ARG A 358 -2.93 22.05 6.47
N VAL A 359 -2.88 20.71 6.46
CA VAL A 359 -2.48 19.93 7.64
C VAL A 359 -1.23 19.16 7.24
N GLU A 360 -0.12 19.50 7.86
CA GLU A 360 1.16 18.85 7.60
C GLU A 360 1.29 17.65 8.53
N PHE A 361 1.59 16.48 7.98
CA PHE A 361 1.72 15.27 8.77
C PHE A 361 2.58 14.19 8.10
N PRO A 362 3.44 13.48 8.87
CA PRO A 362 4.30 12.44 8.32
C PRO A 362 3.48 11.21 7.91
N ILE A 363 3.40 10.95 6.61
CA ILE A 363 2.90 9.69 6.06
C ILE A 363 4.11 8.80 5.78
N ALA A 364 4.43 7.90 6.71
CA ALA A 364 5.47 6.90 6.45
C ALA A 364 4.93 5.86 5.45
N SER A 365 5.81 5.34 4.59
CA SER A 365 5.49 4.27 3.66
C SER A 365 5.09 2.97 4.37
N ASN A 366 4.46 2.05 3.64
CA ASN A 366 4.07 0.70 4.11
C ASN A 366 3.11 0.66 5.30
N ASN A 367 2.55 1.82 5.67
CA ASN A 367 1.63 2.04 6.78
C ASN A 367 0.21 2.35 6.28
N ARG A 368 -0.74 2.36 7.20
CA ARG A 368 -2.18 2.52 6.94
C ARG A 368 -2.72 3.70 7.73
N TYR A 369 -3.55 4.53 7.12
CA TYR A 369 -3.99 5.78 7.71
C TYR A 369 -5.46 6.07 7.40
N THR A 370 -6.17 6.52 8.42
CA THR A 370 -7.49 7.15 8.26
C THR A 370 -7.32 8.66 8.16
N VAL A 371 -7.70 9.25 7.03
CA VAL A 371 -7.88 10.70 6.94
C VAL A 371 -9.31 11.02 7.38
N ALA A 372 -9.47 11.52 8.59
CA ALA A 372 -10.76 11.93 9.14
C ALA A 372 -10.94 13.45 8.97
N ALA A 373 -11.94 13.86 8.18
CA ALA A 373 -12.37 15.25 8.05
C ALA A 373 -13.57 15.50 8.97
N TYR A 374 -13.51 16.56 9.79
CA TYR A 374 -14.45 16.84 10.88
C TYR A 374 -14.62 18.35 11.10
N GLY A 375 -15.66 18.76 11.84
CA GLY A 375 -16.03 20.16 11.99
C GLY A 375 -17.32 20.52 11.24
N PRO A 376 -17.81 21.77 11.36
CA PRO A 376 -18.95 22.23 10.59
C PRO A 376 -18.56 22.46 9.13
N PHE A 377 -19.53 22.39 8.20
CA PHE A 377 -19.32 22.75 6.79
C PHE A 377 -19.18 24.27 6.58
N VAL A 378 -18.10 24.84 7.13
CA VAL A 378 -17.77 26.27 7.09
C VAL A 378 -16.26 26.43 6.85
N GLU A 379 -15.90 27.34 5.95
CA GLU A 379 -14.51 27.62 5.58
C GLU A 379 -13.66 27.99 6.81
N GLY A 380 -12.47 27.38 6.93
CA GLY A 380 -11.57 27.57 8.07
C GLY A 380 -12.02 26.96 9.40
N GLN A 381 -13.24 26.39 9.49
CA GLN A 381 -13.74 25.70 10.69
C GLN A 381 -13.73 24.18 10.55
N ALA A 382 -13.90 23.68 9.33
CA ALA A 382 -13.58 22.29 8.99
C ALA A 382 -12.08 22.01 9.26
N LYS A 383 -11.80 20.81 9.76
CA LYS A 383 -10.46 20.31 10.11
C LYS A 383 -10.28 18.91 9.50
N ALA A 384 -9.03 18.48 9.40
CA ALA A 384 -8.69 17.09 9.12
C ALA A 384 -7.57 16.63 10.06
N VAL A 385 -7.48 15.31 10.23
CA VAL A 385 -6.45 14.65 11.02
C VAL A 385 -6.20 13.25 10.46
N THR A 386 -4.97 12.77 10.54
CA THR A 386 -4.68 11.35 10.31
C THR A 386 -4.68 10.57 11.60
N ILE A 387 -5.28 9.40 11.53
CA ILE A 387 -5.24 8.35 12.54
C ILE A 387 -4.45 7.17 11.97
N PHE A 388 -3.41 6.71 12.67
CA PHE A 388 -2.55 5.62 12.22
C PHE A 388 -3.24 4.27 12.48
N ASP A 389 -3.58 3.51 11.45
CA ASP A 389 -4.38 2.28 11.53
C ASP A 389 -3.55 1.06 11.93
N ARG A 390 -3.24 1.02 13.23
CA ARG A 390 -2.37 0.05 13.89
C ARG A 390 -2.98 -0.52 15.19
N VAL A 391 -4.30 -0.53 15.35
CA VAL A 391 -4.93 -1.15 16.54
C VAL A 391 -4.54 -2.64 16.63
N PRO A 392 -3.99 -3.12 17.76
CA PRO A 392 -3.56 -4.51 17.89
C PRO A 392 -4.68 -5.52 17.62
N ALA A 393 -4.32 -6.67 17.03
CA ALA A 393 -5.27 -7.75 16.77
C ALA A 393 -5.90 -8.24 18.10
N PRO A 394 -7.24 -8.25 18.22
CA PRO A 394 -7.90 -8.59 19.49
C PRO A 394 -7.91 -10.09 19.76
N PRO A 395 -8.07 -10.52 21.03
CA PRO A 395 -8.27 -11.93 21.36
C PRO A 395 -9.50 -12.54 20.66
N PRO A 396 -9.51 -13.87 20.40
CA PRO A 396 -10.67 -14.56 19.84
C PRO A 396 -11.96 -14.27 20.61
N GLY A 397 -13.03 -13.87 19.89
CA GLY A 397 -14.31 -13.47 20.49
C GLY A 397 -14.40 -12.00 20.92
N SER A 398 -13.31 -11.24 20.84
CA SER A 398 -13.28 -9.79 21.10
C SER A 398 -13.09 -8.98 19.82
N ALA A 399 -13.47 -7.71 19.87
CA ALA A 399 -13.13 -6.68 18.90
C ALA A 399 -12.09 -5.72 19.51
N GLY A 400 -11.15 -5.24 18.69
CA GLY A 400 -10.19 -4.20 19.05
C GLY A 400 -10.77 -2.84 18.72
N LEU A 401 -10.76 -1.90 19.66
CA LEU A 401 -11.48 -0.64 19.57
C LEU A 401 -10.59 0.55 19.94
N ARG A 402 -10.86 1.69 19.33
CA ARG A 402 -10.45 3.02 19.82
C ARG A 402 -11.52 4.05 19.47
N PHE A 403 -11.34 5.28 19.94
CA PHE A 403 -12.35 6.33 19.85
C PHE A 403 -11.80 7.60 19.20
N PHE A 404 -12.59 8.27 18.36
CA PHE A 404 -12.27 9.59 17.80
C PHE A 404 -13.40 10.59 18.07
N HIS A 405 -13.05 11.76 18.62
CA HIS A 405 -13.99 12.82 18.96
C HIS A 405 -14.12 13.85 17.82
N GLY A 406 -15.03 13.63 16.88
CA GLY A 406 -15.35 14.57 15.79
C GLY A 406 -16.48 15.58 16.08
N ASP A 407 -17.15 15.52 17.24
CA ASP A 407 -18.25 16.45 17.59
C ASP A 407 -17.75 17.90 17.77
N PHE A 408 -18.18 18.77 16.85
CA PHE A 408 -17.84 20.19 16.76
C PHE A 408 -18.86 21.14 17.41
N GLY A 409 -19.83 20.62 18.16
CA GLY A 409 -20.88 21.38 18.83
C GLY A 409 -20.60 21.61 20.32
N THR A 410 -21.62 21.41 21.16
CA THR A 410 -21.59 21.71 22.62
C THR A 410 -20.62 20.84 23.44
N ASN A 411 -19.95 19.87 22.84
CA ASN A 411 -18.92 19.05 23.49
C ASN A 411 -17.49 19.36 23.03
N ILE A 412 -17.28 20.33 22.12
CA ILE A 412 -15.96 20.65 21.53
C ILE A 412 -14.86 20.97 22.56
N SER A 413 -15.24 21.40 23.78
CA SER A 413 -14.34 21.72 24.89
C SER A 413 -14.28 20.65 25.99
N LYS A 414 -14.87 19.47 25.76
CA LYS A 414 -14.90 18.35 26.72
C LYS A 414 -13.96 17.25 26.27
N LYS A 415 -13.52 16.44 27.23
CA LYS A 415 -13.03 15.10 26.96
C LYS A 415 -14.17 14.10 27.06
N LEU A 416 -14.25 13.18 26.12
CA LEU A 416 -15.29 12.15 26.07
C LEU A 416 -14.67 10.76 26.02
N ARG A 417 -15.46 9.75 26.41
CA ARG A 417 -15.11 8.32 26.31
C ARG A 417 -16.26 7.58 25.64
N VAL A 418 -15.98 6.43 25.02
CA VAL A 418 -17.03 5.49 24.57
C VAL A 418 -16.96 4.20 25.39
N ARG A 419 -18.13 3.67 25.77
CA ARG A 419 -18.29 2.38 26.45
C ARG A 419 -19.01 1.38 25.55
N VAL A 420 -18.50 0.15 25.53
CA VAL A 420 -18.99 -0.99 24.72
C VAL A 420 -18.86 -2.26 25.55
N SER A 421 -19.95 -3.02 25.71
CA SER A 421 -19.94 -4.31 26.43
C SER A 421 -19.27 -4.25 27.84
N GLY A 422 -19.36 -3.11 28.52
CA GLY A 422 -18.72 -2.84 29.81
C GLY A 422 -17.30 -2.23 29.72
N ALA A 423 -16.52 -2.56 28.68
CA ALA A 423 -15.24 -1.93 28.43
C ALA A 423 -15.43 -0.44 28.06
N THR A 424 -14.50 0.43 28.48
CA THR A 424 -14.58 1.89 28.26
C THR A 424 -13.25 2.39 27.73
N SER A 425 -13.27 3.27 26.72
CA SER A 425 -12.07 3.88 26.15
C SER A 425 -11.37 4.81 27.15
N PRO A 426 -10.08 5.12 26.92
CA PRO A 426 -9.47 6.34 27.43
C PRO A 426 -10.24 7.61 27.01
N GLU A 427 -9.88 8.73 27.62
CA GLU A 427 -10.39 10.05 27.25
C GLU A 427 -9.79 10.53 25.92
N MET A 428 -10.66 11.08 25.08
CA MET A 428 -10.27 11.75 23.83
C MET A 428 -10.80 13.18 23.83
N SER A 429 -9.93 14.13 23.46
CA SER A 429 -10.27 15.54 23.23
C SER A 429 -10.76 15.74 21.80
N TYR A 430 -11.52 16.81 21.53
CA TYR A 430 -11.97 17.14 20.17
C TYR A 430 -10.82 17.23 19.15
N GLY A 431 -10.88 16.42 18.10
CA GLY A 431 -9.88 16.38 17.03
C GLY A 431 -8.55 15.69 17.38
N GLU A 432 -8.43 15.12 18.58
CA GLU A 432 -7.25 14.36 19.01
C GLU A 432 -7.15 13.04 18.23
N SER A 433 -5.98 12.77 17.63
CA SER A 433 -5.74 11.50 16.94
C SER A 433 -5.44 10.39 17.97
N PRO A 434 -6.25 9.32 18.03
CA PRO A 434 -6.03 8.26 19.01
C PRO A 434 -4.81 7.41 18.69
N ASP A 435 -3.87 7.38 19.62
CA ASP A 435 -2.71 6.47 19.57
C ASP A 435 -3.19 5.02 19.37
N PRO A 436 -2.67 4.30 18.35
CA PRO A 436 -3.16 2.98 17.99
C PRO A 436 -3.00 1.92 19.09
N ILE A 437 -2.10 2.12 20.05
CA ILE A 437 -1.80 1.15 21.10
C ILE A 437 -2.32 1.67 22.45
N ALA A 438 -1.83 2.84 22.89
CA ALA A 438 -2.12 3.41 24.21
C ALA A 438 -3.54 3.96 24.37
N GLN A 439 -4.21 4.33 23.27
CA GLN A 439 -5.63 4.73 23.27
C GLN A 439 -6.56 3.65 22.69
N SER A 440 -6.05 2.43 22.49
CA SER A 440 -6.85 1.24 22.19
C SER A 440 -7.43 0.57 23.43
N PHE A 441 -8.50 -0.19 23.24
CA PHE A 441 -9.12 -1.07 24.23
C PHE A 441 -9.75 -2.27 23.52
N THR A 442 -10.17 -3.30 24.26
CA THR A 442 -10.91 -4.44 23.70
C THR A 442 -12.29 -4.55 24.33
N ALA A 443 -13.26 -5.02 23.55
CA ALA A 443 -14.62 -5.31 24.01
C ALA A 443 -15.12 -6.63 23.43
N THR A 444 -16.09 -7.26 24.10
CA THR A 444 -16.75 -8.48 23.61
C THR A 444 -17.46 -8.19 22.29
N ALA A 445 -17.14 -8.98 21.25
CA ALA A 445 -17.79 -8.91 19.95
C ALA A 445 -19.21 -9.48 19.98
N GLY A 446 -20.05 -9.09 19.02
CA GLY A 446 -21.44 -9.52 18.95
C GLY A 446 -22.33 -8.61 18.10
N SER A 447 -23.57 -9.03 17.91
CA SER A 447 -24.65 -8.28 17.24
C SER A 447 -25.56 -7.59 18.26
N ASN A 448 -26.23 -6.50 17.86
CA ASN A 448 -27.17 -5.75 18.69
C ASN A 448 -26.56 -5.17 19.98
N LEU A 449 -25.28 -4.80 19.92
CA LEU A 449 -24.58 -4.09 20.98
C LEU A 449 -25.09 -2.64 21.10
N THR A 450 -24.88 -2.06 22.28
CA THR A 450 -25.07 -0.64 22.56
C THR A 450 -23.70 0.02 22.81
N LEU A 451 -23.45 1.13 22.11
CA LEU A 451 -22.36 2.05 22.40
C LEU A 451 -22.90 3.16 23.31
N SER A 452 -22.13 3.60 24.29
CA SER A 452 -22.50 4.73 25.17
C SER A 452 -21.42 5.78 25.18
N LEU A 453 -21.75 7.00 24.77
CA LEU A 453 -20.89 8.18 24.88
C LEU A 453 -20.94 8.69 26.33
N LEU A 454 -19.78 8.85 26.95
CA LEU A 454 -19.64 9.31 28.33
C LEU A 454 -18.87 10.63 28.38
N ASP A 455 -19.23 11.50 29.32
CA ASP A 455 -18.43 12.67 29.68
C ASP A 455 -17.36 12.36 30.75
N GLU A 456 -16.62 13.41 31.14
CA GLU A 456 -15.56 13.41 32.15
C GLU A 456 -16.02 12.91 33.53
N THR A 457 -17.32 13.02 33.85
CA THR A 457 -17.91 12.50 35.10
C THR A 457 -18.29 11.02 35.00
N GLY A 458 -18.25 10.46 33.79
CA GLY A 458 -18.74 9.12 33.48
C GLY A 458 -20.26 9.06 33.23
N ALA A 459 -20.96 10.20 33.19
CA ALA A 459 -22.38 10.27 32.87
C ALA A 459 -22.60 10.02 31.36
N THR A 460 -23.69 9.34 31.01
CA THR A 460 -24.00 9.02 29.62
C THR A 460 -24.67 10.20 28.92
N VAL A 461 -24.01 10.70 27.87
CA VAL A 461 -24.43 11.85 27.07
C VAL A 461 -25.31 11.41 25.89
N HIS A 462 -25.02 10.23 25.32
CA HIS A 462 -25.72 9.67 24.15
C HIS A 462 -25.49 8.16 24.08
N THR A 463 -26.38 7.43 23.41
CA THR A 463 -26.29 5.97 23.20
C THR A 463 -26.69 5.61 21.78
N GLU A 464 -25.90 4.76 21.13
CA GLU A 464 -26.19 4.17 19.83
C GLU A 464 -26.45 2.67 20.00
N SER A 465 -27.38 2.06 19.25
CA SER A 465 -27.82 0.67 19.48
C SER A 465 -28.11 -0.10 18.20
N GLY A 466 -28.09 -1.44 18.28
CA GLY A 466 -28.14 -2.30 17.09
C GLY A 466 -26.76 -2.54 16.46
N VAL A 467 -25.70 -2.04 17.08
CA VAL A 467 -24.32 -2.10 16.57
C VAL A 467 -23.83 -3.54 16.52
N THR A 468 -23.10 -3.89 15.46
CA THR A 468 -22.49 -5.21 15.31
C THR A 468 -20.98 -5.07 15.20
N LEU A 469 -20.25 -5.76 16.07
CA LEU A 469 -18.79 -5.87 16.07
C LEU A 469 -18.40 -7.34 15.85
N LYS A 470 -17.51 -7.59 14.88
CA LYS A 470 -17.03 -8.91 14.51
C LYS A 470 -15.82 -9.30 15.37
N GLY A 471 -15.76 -10.56 15.79
CA GLY A 471 -14.63 -11.09 16.57
C GLY A 471 -13.37 -11.21 15.71
N GLY A 472 -12.22 -10.80 16.24
CA GLY A 472 -10.96 -10.72 15.50
C GLY A 472 -10.77 -9.41 14.71
N THR A 473 -11.79 -8.56 14.61
CA THR A 473 -11.77 -7.32 13.84
C THR A 473 -11.42 -6.11 14.70
N THR A 474 -10.70 -5.15 14.11
CA THR A 474 -10.43 -3.84 14.73
C THR A 474 -11.34 -2.75 14.16
N TYR A 475 -11.68 -1.75 14.97
CA TYR A 475 -12.51 -0.60 14.60
C TYR A 475 -12.03 0.70 15.26
N THR A 476 -12.18 1.83 14.55
CA THR A 476 -12.30 3.14 15.20
C THR A 476 -13.77 3.50 15.31
N ILE A 477 -14.21 3.89 16.51
CA ILE A 477 -15.53 4.46 16.75
C ILE A 477 -15.43 5.97 16.58
N PHE A 478 -16.05 6.50 15.55
CA PHE A 478 -16.12 7.94 15.28
C PHE A 478 -17.37 8.54 15.92
N LEU A 479 -17.18 9.54 16.79
CA LEU A 479 -18.24 10.46 17.18
C LEU A 479 -18.37 11.56 16.11
N SER A 480 -19.57 11.75 15.58
CA SER A 480 -19.88 12.83 14.63
C SER A 480 -21.25 13.44 14.92
N ARG A 481 -21.69 14.33 14.03
CA ARG A 481 -23.04 14.89 14.01
C ARG A 481 -23.81 14.46 12.76
N GLY A 482 -25.13 14.45 12.87
CA GLY A 482 -26.02 14.29 11.72
C GLY A 482 -25.90 15.43 10.71
N VAL A 483 -26.54 15.26 9.55
CA VAL A 483 -26.50 16.20 8.40
C VAL A 483 -26.94 17.62 8.75
N ASP A 484 -27.85 17.77 9.70
CA ASP A 484 -28.35 19.07 10.20
C ASP A 484 -27.45 19.67 11.31
N GLY A 485 -26.45 18.93 11.78
CA GLY A 485 -25.62 19.29 12.94
C GLY A 485 -26.30 19.10 14.30
N SER A 486 -27.52 18.55 14.40
CA SER A 486 -28.24 18.47 15.69
C SER A 486 -27.94 17.18 16.46
N ALA A 487 -28.18 16.02 15.84
CA ALA A 487 -27.99 14.70 16.44
C ALA A 487 -26.51 14.34 16.59
N LEU A 488 -26.17 13.59 17.65
CA LEU A 488 -24.89 12.89 17.77
C LEU A 488 -25.00 11.49 17.15
N LEU A 489 -23.90 10.98 16.61
CA LEU A 489 -23.80 9.65 16.01
C LEU A 489 -22.52 8.95 16.49
N LEU A 490 -22.57 7.64 16.76
CA LEU A 490 -21.40 6.81 17.07
C LEU A 490 -21.21 5.73 16.00
N THR A 491 -20.30 5.96 15.05
CA THR A 491 -20.10 5.07 13.90
C THR A 491 -18.84 4.22 14.07
N PRO A 492 -18.94 2.90 14.30
CA PRO A 492 -17.79 2.00 14.26
C PRO A 492 -17.40 1.69 12.82
N VAL A 493 -16.17 2.06 12.42
CA VAL A 493 -15.62 1.78 11.09
C VAL A 493 -14.47 0.80 11.20
N SER A 494 -14.60 -0.35 10.51
CA SER A 494 -13.59 -1.42 10.53
C SER A 494 -12.27 -0.97 9.92
N GLU A 495 -11.16 -1.39 10.51
CA GLU A 495 -9.79 -1.14 10.01
C GLU A 495 -9.22 -2.35 9.24
N GLU A 496 -10.05 -3.37 8.95
CA GLU A 496 -9.68 -4.44 8.02
C GLU A 496 -9.38 -3.85 6.65
N VAL A 497 -8.17 -4.07 6.14
CA VAL A 497 -7.85 -3.75 4.74
C VAL A 497 -8.61 -4.75 3.86
N ILE A 498 -9.72 -4.28 3.29
CA ILE A 498 -10.36 -4.92 2.16
C ILE A 498 -9.82 -4.21 0.91
N PRO A 499 -8.98 -4.89 0.10
CA PRO A 499 -8.64 -4.40 -1.24
C PRO A 499 -9.83 -4.64 -2.17
N GLU A 500 -10.17 -3.62 -2.97
CA GLU A 500 -11.19 -3.63 -4.04
C GLU A 500 -10.52 -3.62 -5.42
#